data_AF-A0A0N0VMN3-F1
#
_entry.id   AF-A0A0N0VMN3-F1
#
_cell.length_a   1.000
_cell.length_b   1.000
_cell.length_c   1.000
_cell.angle_alpha   90.00
_cell.angle_beta   90.00
_cell.angle_gamma   90.00
#
_symmetry.space_group_name_H-M   'P 1'
#
loop_
_entity.id
_entity.type
_entity.pdbx_description
1 polymer ?
#
loop_
_entity_poly.entity_id
_entity_poly.type
_entity_poly.pdbx_seq_one_letter_code
_entity_poly.pdbx_strand_id
1 'polypeptide(L)'
;MFTDLNQELLEVKDNLRKKAKYEEHIERLDTYLTEEKRKKDQLESLLEKEEGDVARLEGFSLTSVFYSMIGKKLEKLDQEQKEALAAKLKYTEAVETIQDVERELGEFQALLTTVANAPIKYEKIIREKEKLIHDSHSVWSVKLFELADREADLQSNLNEYNEAIDAGQLALHALEGALSSLDSAKGWSTFDMFGGGMVSTAMKHSRLDEAKKHIHQAQNKLRVFQDELLDIKHHFDSTIEVGGMLTFADYFFDGLIVDWMVHGKITESYDQTSQIIGRVSRLLGSLKGQRSQMEEELLSIKEEKKNLLESSK
;
A
#
# COMPACT_ATOMS: atom_id res chain seq x y z
N MET A 1 -3.91 20.44 -36.80
CA MET A 1 -4.49 19.17 -37.30
C MET A 1 -3.68 17.95 -36.88
N PHE A 2 -2.40 17.79 -37.28
CA PHE A 2 -1.56 16.67 -36.79
C PHE A 2 -1.37 16.69 -35.27
N THR A 3 -0.99 17.84 -34.72
CA THR A 3 -0.73 18.01 -33.28
C THR A 3 -1.98 17.78 -32.43
N ASP A 4 -3.15 18.18 -32.92
CA ASP A 4 -4.42 18.08 -32.19
C ASP A 4 -4.88 16.62 -32.07
N LEU A 5 -4.86 15.85 -33.17
CA LEU A 5 -5.25 14.44 -33.14
C LEU A 5 -4.26 13.59 -32.34
N ASN A 6 -2.96 13.89 -32.42
CA ASN A 6 -1.94 13.23 -31.61
C ASN A 6 -2.19 13.48 -30.12
N GLN A 7 -2.51 14.72 -29.74
CA GLN A 7 -2.81 15.08 -28.36
C GLN A 7 -4.10 14.41 -27.86
N GLU A 8 -5.15 14.38 -28.69
CA GLU A 8 -6.39 13.67 -28.37
C GLU A 8 -6.16 12.16 -28.19
N LEU A 9 -5.31 11.55 -29.02
CA LEU A 9 -4.94 10.13 -28.90
C LEU A 9 -4.19 9.86 -27.59
N LEU A 10 -3.22 10.72 -27.23
CA LEU A 10 -2.51 10.65 -25.95
C LEU A 10 -3.50 10.68 -24.77
N GLU A 11 -4.37 11.69 -24.72
CA GLU A 11 -5.32 11.88 -23.62
C GLU A 11 -6.30 10.71 -23.49
N VAL A 12 -6.82 10.22 -24.62
CA VAL A 12 -7.82 9.15 -24.60
C VAL A 12 -7.21 7.79 -24.24
N LYS A 13 -5.98 7.48 -24.68
CA LYS A 13 -5.28 6.26 -24.27
C LYS A 13 -4.93 6.29 -22.78
N ASP A 14 -4.48 7.44 -22.27
CA ASP A 14 -4.23 7.64 -20.83
C ASP A 14 -5.51 7.40 -20.01
N ASN A 15 -6.64 8.00 -20.43
CA ASN A 15 -7.92 7.80 -19.75
C ASN A 15 -8.44 6.34 -19.84
N LEU A 16 -8.17 5.62 -20.93
CA LEU A 16 -8.53 4.20 -21.05
C LEU A 16 -7.75 3.33 -20.06
N ARG A 17 -6.45 3.59 -19.91
CA ARG A 17 -5.61 2.87 -18.95
C ARG A 17 -5.99 3.20 -17.53
N LYS A 18 -6.21 4.48 -17.21
CA LYS A 18 -6.76 4.91 -15.91
C LYS A 18 -8.08 4.23 -15.60
N LYS A 19 -8.98 4.12 -16.58
CA LYS A 19 -10.24 3.40 -16.39
C LYS A 19 -9.99 1.94 -15.98
N ALA A 20 -9.18 1.21 -16.74
CA ALA A 20 -8.86 -0.19 -16.44
C ALA A 20 -8.18 -0.33 -15.06
N LYS A 21 -7.23 0.55 -14.75
CA LYS A 21 -6.56 0.64 -13.45
C LYS A 21 -7.55 0.85 -12.32
N TYR A 22 -8.43 1.84 -12.43
CA TYR A 22 -9.42 2.13 -11.38
C TYR A 22 -10.41 0.97 -11.19
N GLU A 23 -10.84 0.32 -12.26
CA GLU A 23 -11.68 -0.88 -12.19
C GLU A 23 -10.97 -2.03 -11.45
N GLU A 24 -9.70 -2.29 -11.77
CA GLU A 24 -8.89 -3.32 -11.12
C GLU A 24 -8.62 -3.00 -9.64
N HIS A 25 -8.27 -1.75 -9.32
CA HIS A 25 -8.07 -1.28 -7.94
C HIS A 25 -9.35 -1.45 -7.12
N ILE A 26 -10.51 -1.08 -7.66
CA ILE A 26 -11.80 -1.26 -6.98
C ILE A 26 -12.04 -2.74 -6.67
N GLU A 27 -11.80 -3.65 -7.62
CA GLU A 27 -11.96 -5.09 -7.40
C GLU A 27 -11.02 -5.63 -6.30
N ARG A 28 -9.76 -5.18 -6.29
CA ARG A 28 -8.79 -5.54 -5.25
C ARG A 28 -9.20 -5.01 -3.89
N LEU A 29 -9.61 -3.74 -3.81
CA LEU A 29 -10.06 -3.10 -2.58
C LEU A 29 -11.33 -3.75 -2.02
N ASP A 30 -12.31 -4.09 -2.87
CA ASP A 30 -13.52 -4.80 -2.43
C ASP A 30 -13.21 -6.19 -1.87
N THR A 31 -12.26 -6.90 -2.50
CA THR A 31 -11.78 -8.20 -2.02
C THR A 31 -11.10 -8.04 -0.66
N TYR A 32 -10.15 -7.13 -0.55
CA TYR A 32 -9.42 -6.85 0.69
C TYR A 32 -10.35 -6.38 1.82
N LEU A 33 -11.31 -5.50 1.51
CA LEU A 33 -12.31 -5.02 2.45
C LEU A 33 -13.19 -6.16 3.00
N THR A 34 -13.55 -7.11 2.14
CA THR A 34 -14.33 -8.29 2.54
C THR A 34 -13.53 -9.18 3.50
N GLU A 35 -12.24 -9.39 3.21
CA GLU A 35 -11.34 -10.17 4.06
C GLU A 35 -11.10 -9.50 5.42
N GLU A 36 -10.85 -8.19 5.44
CA GLU A 36 -10.65 -7.43 6.68
C GLU A 36 -11.93 -7.34 7.52
N LYS A 37 -13.12 -7.21 6.90
CA LYS A 37 -14.41 -7.29 7.62
C LYS A 37 -14.59 -8.64 8.29
N ARG A 38 -14.30 -9.73 7.58
CA ARG A 38 -14.34 -11.08 8.15
C ARG A 38 -13.33 -11.24 9.29
N LYS A 39 -12.11 -10.73 9.13
CA LYS A 39 -11.06 -10.76 10.16
C LYS A 39 -11.50 -9.98 11.41
N LYS A 40 -12.09 -8.80 11.24
CA LYS A 40 -12.66 -7.98 12.31
C LYS A 40 -13.71 -8.77 13.11
N ASP A 41 -14.66 -9.43 12.46
CA ASP A 41 -15.70 -10.21 13.15
C ASP A 41 -15.14 -11.42 13.93
N GLN A 42 -14.11 -12.07 13.39
CA GLN A 42 -13.41 -13.15 14.08
C GLN A 42 -12.65 -12.64 15.31
N LEU A 43 -11.98 -11.48 15.18
CA LEU A 43 -11.25 -10.84 16.27
C LEU A 43 -12.19 -10.29 17.35
N GLU A 44 -13.38 -9.81 16.98
CA GLU A 44 -14.43 -9.39 17.91
C GLU A 44 -14.88 -10.55 18.80
N SER A 45 -15.18 -11.70 18.19
CA SER A 45 -15.56 -12.92 18.90
C SER A 45 -14.44 -13.43 19.82
N LEU A 46 -13.19 -13.34 19.37
CA LEU A 46 -12.02 -13.71 20.17
C LEU A 46 -11.85 -12.76 21.36
N LEU A 47 -11.96 -11.46 21.13
CA LEU A 47 -11.83 -10.45 22.17
C LEU A 47 -12.87 -10.65 23.28
N GLU A 48 -14.14 -10.87 22.93
CA GLU A 48 -15.20 -11.16 23.91
C GLU A 48 -14.90 -12.40 24.76
N LYS A 49 -14.33 -13.43 24.14
CA LYS A 49 -13.93 -14.66 24.84
C LYS A 49 -12.81 -14.37 25.84
N GLU A 50 -11.73 -13.72 25.40
CA GLU A 50 -10.58 -13.45 26.26
C GLU A 50 -10.92 -12.47 27.40
N GLU A 51 -11.74 -11.43 27.14
CA GLU A 51 -12.24 -10.54 28.19
C GLU A 51 -13.12 -11.29 29.21
N GLY A 52 -13.91 -12.26 28.77
CA GLY A 52 -14.67 -13.15 29.64
C GLY A 52 -13.78 -14.05 30.52
N ASP A 53 -12.68 -14.56 29.98
CA ASP A 53 -11.74 -15.43 30.69
C ASP A 53 -10.99 -14.64 31.78
N VAL A 54 -10.56 -13.41 31.47
CA VAL A 54 -10.00 -12.46 32.44
C VAL A 54 -11.01 -12.16 33.55
N ALA A 55 -12.25 -11.79 33.21
CA ALA A 55 -13.29 -11.46 34.19
C ALA A 55 -13.60 -12.63 35.14
N ARG A 56 -13.62 -13.87 34.63
CA ARG A 56 -13.80 -15.07 35.46
C ARG A 56 -12.65 -15.25 36.44
N LEU A 57 -11.40 -15.08 35.99
CA LEU A 57 -10.22 -15.24 36.84
C LEU A 57 -10.11 -14.14 37.91
N GLU A 58 -10.50 -12.91 37.59
CA GLU A 58 -10.57 -11.80 38.56
C GLU A 58 -11.67 -12.02 39.61
N GLY A 59 -12.83 -12.57 39.23
CA GLY A 59 -13.98 -12.79 40.11
C GLY A 59 -13.86 -13.91 41.17
N PHE A 60 -12.88 -14.82 41.07
CA PHE A 60 -12.67 -15.86 42.08
C PHE A 60 -12.01 -15.30 43.36
N SER A 61 -12.78 -15.20 44.45
CA SER A 61 -12.33 -14.74 45.78
C SER A 61 -11.12 -15.51 46.31
N LEU A 62 -10.12 -14.77 46.81
CA LEU A 62 -8.85 -15.29 47.36
C LEU A 62 -9.02 -16.19 48.60
N THR A 63 -10.21 -16.21 49.21
CA THR A 63 -10.52 -17.05 50.38
C THR A 63 -10.82 -18.51 50.05
N SER A 64 -11.15 -18.88 48.80
CA SER A 64 -11.52 -20.26 48.43
C SER A 64 -10.41 -21.10 47.79
N VAL A 65 -9.22 -20.53 47.54
CA VAL A 65 -8.17 -21.18 46.74
C VAL A 65 -6.81 -21.07 47.46
N PHE A 66 -6.41 -22.16 48.10
CA PHE A 66 -5.21 -22.34 48.93
C PHE A 66 -3.86 -21.99 48.22
N TYR A 67 -2.83 -21.78 49.05
CA TYR A 67 -1.46 -21.32 48.78
C TYR A 67 -0.66 -21.96 47.62
N SER A 68 -1.06 -23.10 47.03
CA SER A 68 -0.39 -23.70 45.86
C SER A 68 -0.98 -23.26 44.51
N MET A 69 -2.20 -22.70 44.51
CA MET A 69 -2.89 -22.25 43.30
C MET A 69 -2.79 -20.74 43.08
N ILE A 70 -2.39 -19.95 44.09
CA ILE A 70 -2.23 -18.49 43.95
C ILE A 70 -1.17 -18.15 42.89
N GLY A 71 -0.02 -18.82 42.91
CA GLY A 71 1.03 -18.61 41.89
C GLY A 71 0.55 -18.98 40.48
N LYS A 72 -0.06 -20.15 40.31
CA LYS A 72 -0.59 -20.63 39.02
C LYS A 72 -1.76 -19.77 38.49
N LYS A 73 -2.59 -19.24 39.38
CA LYS A 73 -3.70 -18.35 39.04
C LYS A 73 -3.19 -16.99 38.56
N LEU A 74 -2.18 -16.43 39.23
CA LEU A 74 -1.58 -15.15 38.85
C LEU A 74 -0.86 -15.26 37.50
N GLU A 75 -0.09 -16.33 37.28
CA GLU A 75 0.56 -16.60 35.99
C GLU A 75 -0.47 -16.78 34.87
N LYS A 76 -1.55 -17.54 35.13
CA LYS A 76 -2.64 -17.69 34.17
C LYS A 76 -3.37 -16.38 33.90
N LEU A 77 -3.63 -15.57 34.92
CA LEU A 77 -4.28 -14.27 34.75
C LEU A 77 -3.42 -13.32 33.90
N ASP A 78 -2.10 -13.28 34.11
CA ASP A 78 -1.17 -12.49 33.29
C ASP A 78 -1.20 -12.94 31.82
N GLN A 79 -1.24 -14.25 31.57
CA GLN A 79 -1.35 -14.78 30.22
C GLN A 79 -2.66 -14.36 29.54
N GLU A 80 -3.79 -14.53 30.22
CA GLU A 80 -5.13 -14.22 29.67
C GLU A 80 -5.28 -12.71 29.42
N GLN A 81 -4.69 -11.87 30.27
CA GLN A 81 -4.61 -10.41 30.05
C GLN A 81 -3.77 -10.06 28.81
N LYS A 82 -2.66 -10.77 28.55
CA LYS A 82 -1.85 -10.59 27.33
C LYS A 82 -2.62 -11.03 26.07
N GLU A 83 -3.33 -12.15 26.14
CA GLU A 83 -4.16 -12.66 25.05
C GLU A 83 -5.31 -11.70 24.73
N ALA A 84 -6.00 -11.17 25.74
CA ALA A 84 -7.02 -10.14 25.58
C ALA A 84 -6.47 -8.84 24.97
N LEU A 85 -5.29 -8.38 25.42
CA LEU A 85 -4.64 -7.21 24.85
C LEU A 85 -4.27 -7.42 23.38
N ALA A 86 -3.72 -8.59 23.03
CA ALA A 86 -3.39 -8.93 21.65
C ALA A 86 -4.63 -8.93 20.75
N ALA A 87 -5.73 -9.55 21.22
CA ALA A 87 -7.00 -9.57 20.49
C ALA A 87 -7.54 -8.15 20.28
N LYS A 88 -7.48 -7.30 21.31
CA LYS A 88 -7.94 -5.90 21.25
C LYS A 88 -7.13 -5.06 20.27
N LEU A 89 -5.80 -5.18 20.27
CA LEU A 89 -4.93 -4.46 19.34
C LEU A 89 -5.25 -4.85 17.89
N LYS A 90 -5.36 -6.15 17.60
CA LYS A 90 -5.71 -6.65 16.27
C LYS A 90 -7.11 -6.22 15.82
N TYR A 91 -8.10 -6.28 16.71
CA TYR A 91 -9.46 -5.83 16.42
C TYR A 91 -9.47 -4.34 16.04
N THR A 92 -8.78 -3.52 16.84
CA THR A 92 -8.69 -2.07 16.60
C THR A 92 -8.01 -1.78 15.26
N GLU A 93 -6.92 -2.49 14.95
CA GLU A 93 -6.20 -2.39 13.69
C GLU A 93 -7.08 -2.73 12.47
N ALA A 94 -7.87 -3.81 12.56
CA ALA A 94 -8.80 -4.20 11.50
C ALA A 94 -9.89 -3.13 11.28
N VAL A 95 -10.42 -2.53 12.35
CA VAL A 95 -11.40 -1.43 12.23
C VAL A 95 -10.81 -0.20 11.56
N GLU A 96 -9.61 0.23 11.97
CA GLU A 96 -8.91 1.37 11.36
C GLU A 96 -8.61 1.08 9.87
N THR A 97 -8.14 -0.12 9.55
CA THR A 97 -7.87 -0.55 8.16
C THR A 97 -9.14 -0.55 7.30
N ILE A 98 -10.27 -1.05 7.80
CA ILE A 98 -11.55 -1.02 7.09
C ILE A 98 -11.95 0.41 6.71
N GLN A 99 -11.80 1.36 7.64
CA GLN A 99 -12.14 2.77 7.39
C GLN A 99 -11.25 3.40 6.31
N ASP A 100 -9.96 3.07 6.33
CA ASP A 100 -9.01 3.53 5.32
C ASP A 100 -9.34 2.98 3.93
N VAL A 101 -9.64 1.69 3.83
CA VAL A 101 -9.98 1.01 2.58
C VAL A 101 -11.33 1.52 2.03
N GLU A 102 -12.34 1.72 2.88
CA GLU A 102 -13.64 2.26 2.45
C GLU A 102 -13.51 3.69 1.89
N ARG A 103 -12.65 4.51 2.47
CA ARG A 103 -12.35 5.86 1.97
C ARG A 103 -11.67 5.80 0.61
N GLU A 104 -10.64 4.98 0.47
CA GLU A 104 -9.92 4.81 -0.79
C GLU A 104 -10.80 4.24 -1.90
N LEU A 105 -11.66 3.27 -1.57
CA LEU A 105 -12.65 2.74 -2.49
C LEU A 105 -13.56 3.86 -3.03
N GLY A 106 -14.02 4.76 -2.15
CA GLY A 106 -14.79 5.93 -2.54
C GLY A 106 -14.03 6.90 -3.45
N GLU A 107 -12.73 7.09 -3.21
CA GLU A 107 -11.84 7.91 -4.05
C GLU A 107 -11.70 7.31 -5.46
N PHE A 108 -11.41 6.01 -5.57
CA PHE A 108 -11.30 5.34 -6.87
C PHE A 108 -12.62 5.27 -7.63
N GLN A 109 -13.75 5.03 -6.95
CA GLN A 109 -15.07 5.09 -7.56
C GLN A 109 -15.36 6.48 -8.15
N ALA A 110 -14.98 7.54 -7.44
CA ALA A 110 -15.11 8.90 -7.96
C ALA A 110 -14.20 9.13 -9.18
N LEU A 111 -12.93 8.70 -9.13
CA LEU A 111 -11.99 8.80 -10.24
C LEU A 111 -12.50 8.04 -11.49
N LEU A 112 -13.07 6.84 -11.33
CA LEU A 112 -13.62 6.05 -12.42
C LEU A 112 -14.71 6.80 -13.20
N THR A 113 -15.55 7.58 -12.52
CA THR A 113 -16.59 8.37 -13.20
C THR A 113 -16.01 9.41 -14.16
N THR A 114 -14.82 9.95 -13.87
CA THR A 114 -14.17 10.98 -14.69
C THR A 114 -13.67 10.44 -16.04
N VAL A 115 -13.35 9.14 -16.10
CA VAL A 115 -12.80 8.46 -17.28
C VAL A 115 -13.79 7.52 -17.97
N ALA A 116 -15.04 7.45 -17.50
CA ALA A 116 -16.06 6.51 -17.99
C ALA A 116 -16.28 6.55 -19.52
N ASN A 117 -16.16 7.74 -20.12
CA ASN A 117 -16.38 7.97 -21.56
C ASN A 117 -15.15 7.71 -22.45
N ALA A 118 -14.00 7.30 -21.89
CA ALA A 118 -12.77 7.06 -22.64
C ALA A 118 -12.93 6.05 -23.80
N PRO A 119 -13.66 4.92 -23.65
CA PRO A 119 -13.86 3.98 -24.77
C PRO A 119 -14.58 4.59 -25.97
N ILE A 120 -15.62 5.39 -25.72
CA ILE A 120 -16.40 6.04 -26.78
C ILE A 120 -15.52 7.06 -27.52
N LYS A 121 -14.72 7.84 -26.79
CA LYS A 121 -13.78 8.80 -27.39
C LYS A 121 -12.71 8.08 -28.23
N TYR A 122 -12.23 6.93 -27.76
CA TYR A 122 -11.20 6.15 -28.47
C TYR A 122 -11.72 5.62 -29.80
N GLU A 123 -12.91 5.02 -29.82
CA GLU A 123 -13.53 4.56 -31.07
C GLU A 123 -13.68 5.69 -32.08
N LYS A 124 -14.03 6.90 -31.63
CA LYS A 124 -14.13 8.08 -32.50
C LYS A 124 -12.77 8.44 -33.12
N ILE A 125 -11.69 8.42 -32.34
CA ILE A 125 -10.34 8.73 -32.82
C ILE A 125 -9.87 7.69 -33.82
N ILE A 126 -10.12 6.40 -33.57
CA ILE A 126 -9.73 5.33 -34.50
C ILE A 126 -10.46 5.44 -35.85
N ARG A 127 -11.76 5.76 -35.85
CA ARG A 127 -12.50 6.00 -37.10
C ARG A 127 -11.97 7.21 -37.86
N GLU A 128 -11.50 8.24 -37.16
CA GLU A 128 -10.91 9.41 -37.80
C GLU A 128 -9.51 9.11 -38.36
N LYS A 129 -8.72 8.31 -37.64
CA LYS A 129 -7.43 7.76 -38.13
C LYS A 129 -7.60 7.03 -39.46
N GLU A 130 -8.58 6.13 -39.57
CA GLU A 130 -8.83 5.37 -40.79
C GLU A 130 -9.09 6.30 -42.00
N LYS A 131 -9.90 7.34 -41.82
CA LYS A 131 -10.15 8.33 -42.88
C LYS A 131 -8.88 9.07 -43.28
N LEU A 132 -8.08 9.50 -42.30
CA LEU A 132 -6.88 10.29 -42.53
C LEU A 132 -5.72 9.51 -43.16
N ILE A 133 -5.65 8.19 -42.99
CA ILE A 133 -4.67 7.35 -43.69
C ILE A 133 -4.99 7.23 -45.19
N HIS A 134 -6.27 7.31 -45.54
CA HIS A 134 -6.73 7.17 -46.93
C HIS A 134 -6.85 8.51 -47.69
N ASP A 135 -6.62 9.64 -47.02
CA ASP A 135 -6.61 10.96 -47.65
C ASP A 135 -5.22 11.29 -48.22
N SER A 136 -5.14 11.51 -49.53
CA SER A 136 -3.91 11.87 -50.24
C SER A 136 -3.30 13.22 -49.83
N HIS A 137 -4.04 14.05 -49.09
CA HIS A 137 -3.57 15.34 -48.57
C HIS A 137 -3.16 15.27 -47.09
N SER A 138 -3.28 14.09 -46.47
CA SER A 138 -2.93 13.87 -45.08
C SER A 138 -1.43 13.57 -44.91
N VAL A 139 -0.84 14.15 -43.87
CA VAL A 139 0.55 13.85 -43.46
C VAL A 139 0.64 12.51 -42.71
N TRP A 140 -0.51 11.92 -42.36
CA TRP A 140 -0.56 10.66 -41.62
C TRP A 140 -0.29 9.46 -42.52
N SER A 141 0.83 8.79 -42.25
CA SER A 141 1.12 7.44 -42.76
C SER A 141 0.87 6.38 -41.69
N VAL A 142 0.77 5.11 -42.10
CA VAL A 142 0.71 3.97 -41.17
C VAL A 142 1.86 4.03 -40.15
N LYS A 143 3.10 4.27 -40.62
CA LYS A 143 4.29 4.38 -39.77
C LYS A 143 4.21 5.54 -38.79
N LEU A 144 3.69 6.70 -39.21
CA LEU A 144 3.55 7.86 -38.32
C LEU A 144 2.53 7.61 -37.21
N PHE A 145 1.45 6.88 -37.51
CA PHE A 145 0.48 6.45 -36.51
C PHE A 145 1.06 5.43 -35.53
N GLU A 146 1.87 4.47 -35.99
CA GLU A 146 2.53 3.50 -35.11
C GLU A 146 3.48 4.19 -34.12
N LEU A 147 4.24 5.19 -34.56
CA LEU A 147 5.11 5.97 -33.69
C LEU A 147 4.33 6.83 -32.69
N ALA A 148 3.23 7.46 -33.12
CA ALA A 148 2.33 8.19 -32.23
C ALA A 148 1.69 7.28 -31.18
N ASP A 149 1.32 6.07 -31.57
CA ASP A 149 0.72 5.06 -30.69
C ASP A 149 1.71 4.58 -29.62
N ARG A 150 2.96 4.29 -30.03
CA ARG A 150 4.05 3.90 -29.12
C ARG A 150 4.48 5.05 -28.21
N GLU A 151 4.49 6.29 -28.71
CA GLU A 151 4.71 7.47 -27.87
C GLU A 151 3.66 7.57 -26.76
N ALA A 152 2.39 7.35 -27.10
CA ALA A 152 1.29 7.35 -26.12
C ALA A 152 1.48 6.29 -25.05
N ASP A 153 1.87 5.08 -25.47
CA ASP A 153 2.08 3.97 -24.54
C ASP A 153 3.26 4.25 -23.59
N LEU A 154 4.38 4.76 -24.10
CA LEU A 154 5.53 5.12 -23.26
C LEU A 154 5.23 6.27 -22.30
N GLN A 155 4.53 7.31 -22.75
CA GLN A 155 4.17 8.43 -21.87
C GLN A 155 3.27 7.98 -20.72
N SER A 156 2.27 7.14 -21.02
CA SER A 156 1.42 6.61 -19.97
C SER A 156 2.19 5.64 -19.05
N ASN A 157 3.08 4.78 -19.57
CA ASN A 157 3.93 3.94 -18.73
C ASN A 157 4.80 4.78 -17.78
N LEU A 158 5.37 5.89 -18.27
CA LEU A 158 6.15 6.80 -17.42
C LEU A 158 5.32 7.40 -16.29
N ASN A 159 4.03 7.71 -16.54
CA ASN A 159 3.13 8.18 -15.49
C ASN A 159 2.95 7.12 -14.40
N GLU A 160 2.67 5.86 -14.77
CA GLU A 160 2.51 4.75 -13.80
C GLU A 160 3.80 4.52 -12.99
N TYR A 161 4.98 4.61 -13.63
CA TYR A 161 6.26 4.52 -12.90
C TYR A 161 6.43 5.68 -11.91
N ASN A 162 5.98 6.89 -12.25
CA ASN A 162 6.04 8.02 -11.32
C ASN A 162 5.09 7.81 -10.13
N GLU A 163 3.87 7.32 -10.37
CA GLU A 163 2.90 7.00 -9.31
C GLU A 163 3.48 5.93 -8.35
N ALA A 164 4.08 4.86 -8.89
CA ALA A 164 4.76 3.84 -8.09
C ALA A 164 5.97 4.40 -7.32
N ILE A 165 6.78 5.27 -7.93
CA ILE A 165 7.92 5.90 -7.27
C ILE A 165 7.46 6.82 -6.13
N ASP A 166 6.39 7.58 -6.34
CA ASP A 166 5.83 8.50 -5.35
C ASP A 166 5.22 7.73 -4.18
N ALA A 167 4.43 6.69 -4.46
CA ALA A 167 3.88 5.79 -3.44
C ALA A 167 5.01 5.11 -2.64
N GLY A 168 6.06 4.64 -3.31
CA GLY A 168 7.22 4.03 -2.65
C GLY A 168 8.01 5.01 -1.77
N GLN A 169 8.11 6.29 -2.17
CA GLN A 169 8.73 7.32 -1.33
C GLN A 169 7.89 7.63 -0.09
N LEU A 170 6.56 7.71 -0.23
CA LEU A 170 5.64 7.87 0.90
C LEU A 170 5.73 6.67 1.85
N ALA A 171 5.82 5.45 1.33
CA ALA A 171 6.02 4.23 2.12
C ALA A 171 7.36 4.25 2.87
N LEU A 172 8.44 4.63 2.19
CA LEU A 172 9.77 4.76 2.81
C LEU A 172 9.75 5.76 3.96
N HIS A 173 9.15 6.93 3.75
CA HIS A 173 9.06 7.96 4.78
C HIS A 173 8.22 7.51 5.99
N ALA A 174 7.09 6.84 5.75
CA ALA A 174 6.26 6.30 6.82
C ALA A 174 7.00 5.21 7.63
N LEU A 175 7.76 4.35 6.97
CA LEU A 175 8.61 3.34 7.61
C LEU A 175 9.73 3.97 8.46
N GLU A 176 10.36 5.04 7.98
CA GLU A 176 11.36 5.78 8.76
C GLU A 176 10.75 6.40 10.03
N GLY A 177 9.53 6.93 9.94
CA GLY A 177 8.75 7.39 11.08
C GLY A 177 8.44 6.27 12.09
N ALA A 178 8.03 5.10 11.59
CA ALA A 178 7.82 3.92 12.43
C ALA A 178 9.11 3.45 13.11
N LEU A 179 10.23 3.41 12.37
CA LEU A 179 11.54 3.03 12.90
C LEU A 179 12.01 3.99 14.00
N SER A 180 11.86 5.30 13.79
CA SER A 180 12.22 6.33 14.78
C SER A 180 11.37 6.24 16.05
N SER A 181 10.08 5.91 15.90
CA SER A 181 9.16 5.71 17.02
C SER A 181 9.53 4.45 17.82
N LEU A 182 9.87 3.36 17.14
CA LEU A 182 10.36 2.13 17.76
C LEU A 182 11.69 2.36 18.52
N ASP A 183 12.63 3.12 17.95
CA ASP A 183 13.90 3.46 18.63
C ASP A 183 13.66 4.32 19.89
N SER A 184 12.78 5.31 19.76
CA SER A 184 12.37 6.17 20.88
C SER A 184 11.70 5.37 22.01
N ALA A 185 10.95 4.32 21.66
CA ALA A 185 10.34 3.41 22.61
C ALA A 185 11.34 2.39 23.19
N LYS A 186 12.42 2.03 22.47
CA LYS A 186 13.50 1.13 22.94
C LYS A 186 14.24 1.71 24.14
N GLY A 187 14.44 3.02 24.17
CA GLY A 187 15.00 3.73 25.32
C GLY A 187 14.12 3.68 26.59
N TRP A 188 12.85 3.30 26.47
CA TRP A 188 11.88 3.20 27.58
C TRP A 188 11.51 1.73 27.92
N SER A 189 11.73 0.80 26.99
CA SER A 189 11.41 -0.62 27.11
C SER A 189 12.25 -1.36 28.16
N THR A 190 13.44 -0.87 28.51
CA THR A 190 14.34 -1.54 29.45
C THR A 190 14.05 -1.25 30.92
N PHE A 191 13.23 -0.24 31.24
CA PHE A 191 13.11 0.21 32.63
C PHE A 191 11.87 -0.33 33.37
N ASP A 192 10.73 -0.62 32.73
CA ASP A 192 9.50 -0.58 33.55
C ASP A 192 8.18 -1.17 33.01
N MET A 193 8.17 -2.25 32.24
CA MET A 193 6.87 -2.88 31.89
C MET A 193 6.33 -3.84 32.96
N PHE A 194 7.16 -4.28 33.93
CA PHE A 194 6.74 -5.26 34.95
C PHE A 194 7.35 -5.03 36.35
N GLY A 195 7.87 -3.84 36.65
CA GLY A 195 8.87 -3.62 37.71
C GLY A 195 8.61 -2.52 38.75
N GLY A 196 7.38 -2.07 38.97
CA GLY A 196 7.00 -1.37 40.21
C GLY A 196 6.85 0.15 40.14
N GLY A 197 5.62 0.60 40.40
CA GLY A 197 5.34 1.97 40.86
C GLY A 197 4.35 2.74 39.99
N MET A 198 3.30 3.25 40.63
CA MET A 198 2.20 4.04 40.09
C MET A 198 2.59 5.42 39.49
N VAL A 199 3.86 5.63 39.11
CA VAL A 199 4.41 6.96 38.79
C VAL A 199 5.07 6.98 37.41
N SER A 200 4.26 6.96 36.32
CA SER A 200 4.56 7.64 35.04
C SER A 200 3.52 7.39 33.92
N THR A 201 2.22 7.26 34.24
CA THR A 201 1.24 6.62 33.34
C THR A 201 0.84 7.46 32.11
N ALA A 202 0.90 8.80 32.17
CA ALA A 202 0.37 9.66 31.10
C ALA A 202 1.34 9.91 29.92
N MET A 203 2.63 10.14 30.18
CA MET A 203 3.62 10.33 29.11
C MET A 203 4.00 9.01 28.40
N LYS A 204 3.87 7.87 29.11
CA LYS A 204 4.18 6.54 28.55
C LYS A 204 3.13 6.05 27.54
N HIS A 205 1.84 6.35 27.74
CA HIS A 205 0.78 5.98 26.77
C HIS A 205 0.94 6.73 25.43
N SER A 206 1.22 8.04 25.48
CA SER A 206 1.34 8.87 24.27
C SER A 206 2.37 8.36 23.25
N ARG A 207 3.49 7.80 23.70
CA ARG A 207 4.55 7.30 22.79
C ARG A 207 4.22 5.94 22.19
N LEU A 208 3.51 5.09 22.94
CA LEU A 208 3.03 3.81 22.43
C LEU A 208 1.95 4.03 21.36
N ASP A 209 1.01 4.94 21.62
CA ASP A 209 -0.03 5.32 20.67
C ASP A 209 0.56 5.96 19.41
N GLU A 210 1.58 6.82 19.56
CA GLU A 210 2.29 7.45 18.44
C GLU A 210 3.02 6.43 17.56
N ALA A 211 3.74 5.48 18.18
CA ALA A 211 4.39 4.40 17.45
C ALA A 211 3.38 3.49 16.75
N LYS A 212 2.28 3.10 17.40
CA LYS A 212 1.19 2.34 16.78
C LYS A 212 0.68 3.07 15.53
N LYS A 213 0.42 4.38 15.65
CA LYS A 213 -0.03 5.22 14.54
C LYS A 213 0.98 5.24 13.38
N HIS A 214 2.28 5.40 13.67
CA HIS A 214 3.31 5.39 12.63
C HIS A 214 3.44 4.03 11.95
N ILE A 215 3.29 2.93 12.70
CA ILE A 215 3.27 1.58 12.16
C ILE A 215 2.06 1.39 11.23
N HIS A 216 0.86 1.76 11.69
CA HIS A 216 -0.37 1.72 10.88
C HIS A 216 -0.23 2.54 9.59
N GLN A 217 0.34 3.74 9.68
CA GLN A 217 0.63 4.56 8.49
C GLN A 217 1.61 3.88 7.53
N ALA A 218 2.66 3.25 8.05
CA ALA A 218 3.63 2.52 7.22
C ALA A 218 2.98 1.31 6.53
N GLN A 219 2.12 0.58 7.22
CA GLN A 219 1.33 -0.52 6.65
C GLN A 219 0.46 -0.03 5.48
N ASN A 220 -0.34 1.03 5.70
CA ASN A 220 -1.20 1.57 4.66
C ASN A 220 -0.38 2.04 3.43
N LYS A 221 0.71 2.81 3.65
CA LYS A 221 1.55 3.28 2.54
C LYS A 221 2.26 2.16 1.79
N LEU A 222 2.64 1.08 2.47
CA LEU A 222 3.21 -0.08 1.80
C LEU A 222 2.17 -0.82 0.95
N ARG A 223 0.93 -0.97 1.41
CA ARG A 223 -0.14 -1.56 0.61
C ARG A 223 -0.40 -0.73 -0.66
N VAL A 224 -0.51 0.59 -0.53
CA VAL A 224 -0.67 1.48 -1.70
C VAL A 224 0.50 1.33 -2.65
N PHE A 225 1.74 1.34 -2.16
CA PHE A 225 2.91 1.12 -3.03
C PHE A 225 2.87 -0.24 -3.72
N GLN A 226 2.42 -1.27 -3.02
CA GLN A 226 2.22 -2.61 -3.55
C GLN A 226 1.17 -2.65 -4.67
N ASP A 227 0.07 -1.90 -4.54
CA ASP A 227 -0.93 -1.74 -5.60
C ASP A 227 -0.34 -1.04 -6.84
N GLU A 228 0.40 0.05 -6.66
CA GLU A 228 1.06 0.75 -7.79
C GLU A 228 2.12 -0.13 -8.49
N LEU A 229 2.79 -1.02 -7.76
CA LEU A 229 3.72 -2.00 -8.34
C LEU A 229 3.00 -3.06 -9.19
N LEU A 230 1.75 -3.39 -8.87
CA LEU A 230 0.94 -4.31 -9.68
C LEU A 230 0.59 -3.68 -11.03
N ASP A 231 0.32 -2.38 -11.05
CA ASP A 231 -0.06 -1.67 -12.28
C ASP A 231 1.08 -1.64 -13.31
N ILE A 232 2.33 -1.63 -12.85
CA ILE A 232 3.51 -1.71 -13.72
C ILE A 232 4.00 -3.15 -13.97
N LYS A 233 3.39 -4.18 -13.37
CA LYS A 233 3.89 -5.57 -13.37
C LYS A 233 4.12 -6.16 -14.76
N HIS A 234 3.34 -5.74 -15.76
CA HIS A 234 3.50 -6.19 -17.15
C HIS A 234 4.72 -5.58 -17.86
N HIS A 235 5.27 -4.49 -17.32
CA HIS A 235 6.37 -3.71 -17.90
C HIS A 235 7.61 -3.71 -17.00
N PHE A 236 7.47 -4.15 -15.74
CA PHE A 236 8.52 -4.20 -14.74
C PHE A 236 9.21 -5.57 -14.71
N ASP A 237 10.49 -5.59 -15.12
CA ASP A 237 11.29 -6.81 -15.32
C ASP A 237 11.75 -7.50 -14.00
N SER A 238 11.05 -7.26 -12.88
CA SER A 238 11.33 -7.87 -11.57
C SER A 238 10.05 -8.37 -10.88
N THR A 239 9.27 -9.16 -11.62
CA THR A 239 8.06 -9.86 -11.11
C THR A 239 8.29 -10.66 -9.83
N ILE A 240 9.52 -11.13 -9.58
CA ILE A 240 9.88 -11.92 -8.40
C ILE A 240 9.99 -11.03 -7.14
N GLU A 241 10.59 -9.84 -7.25
CA GLU A 241 10.72 -8.93 -6.11
C GLU A 241 9.37 -8.30 -5.73
N VAL A 242 8.53 -8.00 -6.72
CA VAL A 242 7.16 -7.49 -6.51
C VAL A 242 6.31 -8.55 -5.78
N GLY A 243 6.29 -9.79 -6.27
CA GLY A 243 5.55 -10.91 -5.65
C GLY A 243 5.96 -11.20 -4.21
N GLY A 244 7.26 -11.15 -3.92
CA GLY A 244 7.81 -11.37 -2.58
C GLY A 244 7.48 -10.25 -1.60
N MET A 245 7.29 -9.02 -2.08
CA MET A 245 6.90 -7.87 -1.27
C MET A 245 5.41 -7.88 -0.94
N LEU A 246 4.56 -8.19 -1.94
CA LEU A 246 3.10 -8.34 -1.80
C LEU A 246 2.74 -9.26 -0.63
N THR A 247 3.35 -10.44 -0.61
CA THR A 247 3.06 -11.44 0.43
C THR A 247 3.62 -11.01 1.79
N PHE A 248 4.71 -10.24 1.82
CA PHE A 248 5.43 -9.97 3.05
C PHE A 248 4.81 -8.87 3.91
N ALA A 249 4.25 -7.81 3.31
CA ALA A 249 3.69 -6.69 4.07
C ALA A 249 2.52 -7.15 4.97
N ASP A 250 1.61 -7.97 4.44
CA ASP A 250 0.44 -8.46 5.17
C ASP A 250 0.83 -9.32 6.39
N TYR A 251 1.78 -10.25 6.24
CA TYR A 251 2.25 -11.06 7.37
C TYR A 251 3.08 -10.27 8.38
N PHE A 252 3.81 -9.26 7.91
CA PHE A 252 4.73 -8.51 8.76
C PHE A 252 3.98 -7.66 9.79
N PHE A 253 2.99 -6.88 9.36
CA PHE A 253 2.30 -5.96 10.25
C PHE A 253 1.31 -6.65 11.19
N ASP A 254 0.71 -7.78 10.78
CA ASP A 254 -0.14 -8.62 11.64
C ASP A 254 0.56 -9.12 12.91
N GLY A 255 1.89 -9.28 12.83
CA GLY A 255 2.74 -9.71 13.94
C GLY A 255 3.40 -8.57 14.68
N LEU A 256 3.84 -7.52 13.98
CA LEU A 256 4.75 -6.50 14.54
C LEU A 256 4.17 -5.77 15.77
N ILE A 257 2.93 -5.28 15.69
CA ILE A 257 2.31 -4.54 16.81
C ILE A 257 2.19 -5.44 18.03
N VAL A 258 1.79 -6.70 17.83
CA VAL A 258 1.60 -7.67 18.92
C VAL A 258 2.93 -8.14 19.50
N ASP A 259 3.90 -8.47 18.65
CA ASP A 259 5.24 -8.88 19.08
C ASP A 259 5.91 -7.79 19.91
N TRP A 260 5.77 -6.53 19.51
CA TRP A 260 6.28 -5.43 20.29
C TRP A 260 5.47 -5.18 21.57
N MET A 261 4.18 -4.86 21.46
CA MET A 261 3.39 -4.32 22.58
C MET A 261 3.01 -5.39 23.61
N VAL A 262 2.88 -6.65 23.20
CA VAL A 262 2.46 -7.77 24.07
C VAL A 262 3.67 -8.59 24.52
N HIS A 263 4.62 -8.85 23.62
CA HIS A 263 5.77 -9.72 23.91
C HIS A 263 7.07 -8.98 24.20
N GLY A 264 7.10 -7.65 24.09
CA GLY A 264 8.29 -6.84 24.35
C GLY A 264 9.40 -6.99 23.30
N LYS A 265 9.10 -7.55 22.11
CA LYS A 265 10.06 -7.80 21.02
C LYS A 265 10.34 -6.54 20.19
N ILE A 266 10.70 -5.46 20.87
CA ILE A 266 10.92 -4.15 20.23
C ILE A 266 12.15 -4.14 19.32
N THR A 267 13.19 -4.89 19.69
CA THR A 267 14.43 -4.95 18.90
C THR A 267 14.19 -5.70 17.60
N GLU A 268 13.45 -6.80 17.64
CA GLU A 268 13.05 -7.57 16.47
C GLU A 268 12.16 -6.73 15.55
N SER A 269 11.19 -6.01 16.11
CA SER A 269 10.31 -5.10 15.36
C SER A 269 11.10 -3.98 14.67
N TYR A 270 12.10 -3.42 15.36
CA TYR A 270 13.02 -2.42 14.81
C TYR A 270 13.85 -3.01 13.66
N ASP A 271 14.49 -4.16 13.88
CA ASP A 271 15.38 -4.80 12.91
C ASP A 271 14.60 -5.19 11.64
N GLN A 272 13.40 -5.73 11.78
CA GLN A 272 12.54 -6.06 10.64
C GLN A 272 12.10 -4.80 9.88
N THR A 273 11.71 -3.73 10.59
CA THR A 273 11.36 -2.44 9.95
C THR A 273 12.55 -1.88 9.15
N SER A 274 13.77 -1.96 9.70
CA SER A 274 14.99 -1.54 9.00
C SER A 274 15.27 -2.38 7.75
N GLN A 275 15.03 -3.69 7.80
CA GLN A 275 15.18 -4.55 6.62
C GLN A 275 14.20 -4.16 5.49
N ILE A 276 12.98 -3.75 5.83
CA ILE A 276 11.97 -3.32 4.86
C ILE A 276 12.37 -2.00 4.21
N ILE A 277 12.83 -1.03 4.99
CA ILE A 277 13.40 0.22 4.48
C ILE A 277 14.47 -0.08 3.42
N GLY A 278 15.35 -1.03 3.71
CA GLY A 278 16.36 -1.49 2.74
C GLY A 278 15.77 -2.10 1.47
N ARG A 279 14.69 -2.89 1.57
CA ARG A 279 13.98 -3.47 0.41
C ARG A 279 13.30 -2.40 -0.44
N VAL A 280 12.51 -1.53 0.19
CA VAL A 280 11.81 -0.40 -0.47
C VAL A 280 12.81 0.50 -1.18
N SER A 281 13.93 0.83 -0.53
CA SER A 281 14.97 1.67 -1.12
C SER A 281 15.61 1.05 -2.37
N ARG A 282 15.88 -0.26 -2.36
CA ARG A 282 16.40 -0.96 -3.54
C ARG A 282 15.39 -0.96 -4.68
N LEU A 283 14.12 -1.22 -4.37
CA LEU A 283 13.06 -1.23 -5.37
C LEU A 283 12.86 0.15 -6.00
N LEU A 284 12.85 1.22 -5.20
CA LEU A 284 12.84 2.60 -5.68
C LEU A 284 14.03 2.90 -6.60
N GLY A 285 15.22 2.37 -6.30
CA GLY A 285 16.38 2.46 -7.18
C GLY A 285 16.15 1.79 -8.54
N SER A 286 15.58 0.59 -8.54
CA SER A 286 15.23 -0.15 -9.76
C SER A 286 14.18 0.58 -10.60
N LEU A 287 13.10 1.05 -9.97
CA LEU A 287 12.03 1.82 -10.61
C LEU A 287 12.56 3.09 -11.29
N LYS A 288 13.41 3.85 -10.57
CA LYS A 288 14.03 5.06 -11.13
C LYS A 288 14.93 4.75 -12.33
N GLY A 289 15.68 3.65 -12.27
CA GLY A 289 16.54 3.21 -13.38
C GLY A 289 15.73 2.86 -14.63
N GLN A 290 14.67 2.07 -14.48
CA GLN A 290 13.79 1.69 -15.60
C GLN A 290 13.02 2.88 -16.17
N ARG A 291 12.54 3.79 -15.31
CA ARG A 291 11.91 5.04 -15.76
C ARG A 291 12.84 5.84 -16.65
N SER A 292 14.11 5.99 -16.26
CA SER A 292 15.10 6.72 -17.06
C SER A 292 15.39 6.06 -18.41
N GLN A 293 15.39 4.72 -18.50
CA GLN A 293 15.49 4.01 -19.78
C GLN A 293 14.28 4.29 -20.68
N MET A 294 13.07 4.31 -20.12
CA MET A 294 11.85 4.67 -20.86
C MET A 294 11.85 6.13 -21.33
N GLU A 295 12.41 7.05 -20.54
CA GLU A 295 12.58 8.47 -20.93
C GLU A 295 13.51 8.59 -22.16
N GLU A 296 14.61 7.84 -22.20
CA GLU A 296 15.53 7.79 -23.34
C GLU A 296 14.84 7.21 -24.59
N GLU A 297 14.04 6.15 -24.44
CA GLU A 297 13.27 5.57 -25.54
C GLU A 297 12.24 6.56 -26.09
N LEU A 298 11.53 7.27 -25.20
CA LEU A 298 10.54 8.27 -25.58
C LEU A 298 11.18 9.42 -26.39
N LEU A 299 12.37 9.86 -26.01
CA LEU A 299 13.13 10.87 -26.76
C LEU A 299 13.49 10.37 -28.17
N SER A 300 13.92 9.11 -28.29
CA SER A 300 14.22 8.48 -29.58
C SER A 300 13.00 8.46 -30.52
N ILE A 301 11.83 8.05 -30.00
CA ILE A 301 10.58 8.03 -30.77
C ILE A 301 10.16 9.43 -31.22
N LYS A 302 10.28 10.43 -30.33
CA LYS A 302 9.96 11.82 -30.67
C LYS A 302 10.84 12.34 -31.80
N GLU A 303 12.13 11.98 -31.82
CA GLU A 303 13.05 12.39 -32.88
C GLU A 303 12.77 11.64 -34.20
N GLU A 304 12.48 10.33 -34.17
CA GLU A 304 12.08 9.58 -35.37
C GLU A 304 10.80 10.17 -35.99
N LYS A 305 9.80 10.49 -35.15
CA LYS A 305 8.55 11.12 -35.58
C LYS A 305 8.79 12.47 -36.25
N LYS A 306 9.66 13.30 -35.66
CA LYS A 306 10.05 14.60 -36.20
C LYS A 306 10.74 14.45 -37.56
N ASN A 307 11.69 13.53 -37.69
CA ASN A 307 12.40 13.27 -38.95
C ASN A 307 11.45 12.79 -40.07
N LEU A 308 10.45 11.97 -39.74
CA LEU A 308 9.44 11.55 -40.71
C LEU A 308 8.55 12.71 -41.18
N LEU A 309 8.20 13.62 -40.28
CA LEU A 309 7.43 14.83 -40.62
C LEU A 309 8.24 15.83 -41.46
N GLU A 310 9.55 15.93 -41.24
CA GLU A 310 10.44 16.80 -42.00
C GLU A 310 10.77 16.23 -43.39
N SER A 311 10.89 14.90 -43.52
CA SER A 311 11.15 14.22 -44.81
C SER A 311 9.90 14.02 -45.68
N SER A 312 8.70 14.22 -45.14
CA SER A 312 7.42 14.16 -45.87
C SER A 312 6.96 15.53 -46.39
N LYS A 313 7.77 16.60 -46.23
CA LYS A 313 7.56 17.93 -46.81
C LYS A 313 8.33 18.10 -48.11
#